data_AF-A0AA35WEF5-F1
#
_entry.id   AF-A0AA35WEF5-F1
#
_cell.length_a   1.000
_cell.length_b   1.000
_cell.length_c   1.000
_cell.angle_alpha   90.00
_cell.angle_beta   90.00
_cell.angle_gamma   90.00
#
_symmetry.space_group_name_H-M   'P 1'
#
loop_
_entity.id
_entity.type
_entity.pdbx_description
1 polymer ?
#
loop_
_entity_poly.entity_id
_entity_poly.type
_entity_poly.pdbx_seq_one_letter_code
_entity_poly.pdbx_strand_id
1 'polypeptide(L)'
;MDTAYGIKRIESKNARAAIIQKISADFNLMPLVAEAYYKQISTYFAQHANVQLTSGQICYEAVAAEEPAGKHIALAKKVSCRLKLNDIDTDLEVLADYGLAGLRRHRILRLTQEAYDQDALLSYEDLAVLLTSSPATMKRDIRALKQDGYFVMTRGAKHDMGPGLSHKTQILELYFKAYTFTEIEQKTNHSERAVYRYLRDFTQVATLHHQGFPRGQIRLISHFSDRLIREYLSLYEEYQHTDRMTELLHPEPMDEKKGDL
;
A
#
# COMPACT_ATOMS: atom_id res chain seq x y z
N MET A 1 1.08 -38.72 31.48
CA MET A 1 -0.39 -38.82 31.38
C MET A 1 -0.90 -38.74 29.93
N ASP A 2 -0.16 -38.18 28.96
CA ASP A 2 -0.60 -38.05 27.54
C ASP A 2 -0.77 -39.36 26.73
N THR A 3 -0.20 -40.47 27.16
CA THR A 3 -0.20 -41.72 26.39
C THR A 3 -1.44 -42.60 26.61
N ALA A 4 -2.21 -42.38 27.69
CA ALA A 4 -3.31 -43.28 28.09
C ALA A 4 -4.55 -43.20 27.17
N TYR A 5 -4.79 -42.06 26.53
CA TYR A 5 -5.98 -41.83 25.70
C TYR A 5 -5.69 -41.81 24.19
N GLY A 6 -4.47 -42.16 23.76
CA GLY A 6 -4.11 -42.18 22.34
C GLY A 6 -4.22 -40.82 21.64
N ILE A 7 -4.09 -39.72 22.39
CA ILE A 7 -4.33 -38.33 21.96
C ILE A 7 -3.60 -38.01 20.65
N LYS A 8 -2.32 -38.38 20.54
CA LYS A 8 -1.50 -38.18 19.32
C LYS A 8 -2.12 -38.79 18.04
N ARG A 9 -2.83 -39.92 18.16
CA ARG A 9 -3.50 -40.59 17.02
C ARG A 9 -4.80 -39.91 16.62
N ILE A 10 -5.44 -39.20 17.56
CA ILE A 10 -6.65 -38.42 17.31
C ILE A 10 -6.26 -37.06 16.73
N GLU A 11 -5.21 -36.44 17.25
CA GLU A 11 -4.66 -35.18 16.73
C GLU A 11 -4.27 -35.26 15.26
N SER A 12 -3.78 -36.40 14.78
CA SER A 12 -3.44 -36.59 13.36
C SER A 12 -4.65 -36.75 12.43
N LYS A 13 -5.88 -36.83 12.95
CA LYS A 13 -7.10 -36.97 12.14
C LYS A 13 -7.72 -35.61 11.84
N ASN A 14 -6.96 -34.77 11.14
CA ASN A 14 -7.43 -33.45 10.74
C ASN A 14 -7.07 -33.15 9.28
N ALA A 15 -7.71 -32.14 8.71
CA ALA A 15 -7.52 -31.76 7.31
C ALA A 15 -6.05 -31.40 6.99
N ARG A 16 -5.36 -30.71 7.92
CA ARG A 16 -3.94 -30.37 7.79
C ARG A 16 -3.07 -31.61 7.59
N ALA A 17 -3.22 -32.62 8.46
CA ALA A 17 -2.45 -33.87 8.37
C ALA A 17 -2.76 -34.66 7.10
N ALA A 18 -4.03 -34.68 6.65
CA ALA A 18 -4.42 -35.32 5.40
C ALA A 18 -3.78 -34.64 4.17
N ILE A 19 -3.76 -33.30 4.13
CA ILE A 19 -3.14 -32.55 3.04
C ILE A 19 -1.61 -32.75 3.03
N ILE A 20 -0.95 -32.69 4.19
CA ILE A 20 0.50 -32.92 4.30
C ILE A 20 0.86 -34.33 3.82
N GLN A 21 0.10 -35.35 4.25
CA GLN A 21 0.32 -36.72 3.81
C GLN A 21 0.16 -36.85 2.28
N LYS A 22 -0.84 -36.19 1.69
CA LYS A 22 -1.06 -36.22 0.25
C LYS A 22 0.05 -35.51 -0.53
N ILE A 23 0.50 -34.34 -0.08
CA ILE A 23 1.66 -33.63 -0.67
C ILE A 23 2.92 -34.51 -0.59
N SER A 24 3.17 -35.15 0.56
CA SER A 24 4.31 -36.05 0.75
C SER A 24 4.27 -37.22 -0.23
N ALA A 25 3.10 -37.84 -0.41
CA ALA A 25 2.93 -38.97 -1.32
C ALA A 25 3.02 -38.56 -2.81
N ASP A 26 2.28 -37.53 -3.22
CA ASP A 26 2.15 -37.13 -4.62
C ASP A 26 3.47 -36.58 -5.19
N PHE A 27 4.27 -35.90 -4.36
CA PHE A 27 5.55 -35.29 -4.76
C PHE A 27 6.79 -36.05 -4.24
N ASN A 28 6.59 -37.21 -3.60
CA ASN A 28 7.66 -38.03 -2.99
C ASN A 28 8.58 -37.21 -2.05
N LEU A 29 7.98 -36.39 -1.18
CA LEU A 29 8.68 -35.51 -0.25
C LEU A 29 8.71 -36.12 1.15
N MET A 30 9.80 -35.89 1.89
CA MET A 30 9.84 -36.21 3.34
C MET A 30 8.72 -35.45 4.08
N PRO A 31 8.07 -36.04 5.10
CA PRO A 31 6.95 -35.40 5.82
C PRO A 31 7.26 -34.00 6.35
N LEU A 32 8.48 -33.78 6.85
CA LEU A 32 8.93 -32.47 7.33
C LEU A 32 8.94 -31.42 6.21
N VAL A 33 9.37 -31.82 5.01
CA VAL A 33 9.39 -30.95 3.83
C VAL A 33 7.94 -30.67 3.40
N ALA A 34 7.09 -31.69 3.29
CA ALA A 34 5.68 -31.53 2.95
C ALA A 34 4.93 -30.60 3.94
N GLU A 35 5.25 -30.66 5.24
CA GLU A 35 4.71 -29.76 6.25
C GLU A 35 5.16 -28.31 6.05
N ALA A 36 6.43 -28.09 5.70
CA ALA A 36 6.94 -26.76 5.35
C ALA A 36 6.24 -26.18 4.12
N TYR A 37 6.06 -27.00 3.07
CA TYR A 37 5.30 -26.61 1.87
C TYR A 37 3.84 -26.29 2.20
N TYR A 38 3.16 -27.14 2.99
CA TYR A 38 1.79 -26.87 3.42
C TYR A 38 1.68 -25.53 4.16
N LYS A 39 2.60 -25.25 5.09
CA LYS A 39 2.61 -24.00 5.85
C LYS A 39 2.84 -22.79 4.94
N GLN A 40 3.75 -22.91 3.98
CA GLN A 40 4.04 -21.86 3.01
C GLN A 40 2.84 -21.60 2.09
N ILE A 41 2.24 -22.64 1.53
CA ILE A 41 1.04 -22.55 0.67
C ILE A 41 -0.14 -21.99 1.46
N SER A 42 -0.35 -22.44 2.70
CA SER A 42 -1.41 -21.91 3.57
C SER A 42 -1.23 -20.41 3.83
N THR A 43 0.02 -19.98 4.04
CA THR A 43 0.34 -18.54 4.15
C THR A 43 -0.01 -17.79 2.87
N TYR A 44 0.30 -18.33 1.70
CA TYR A 44 -0.06 -17.72 0.42
C TYR A 44 -1.57 -17.62 0.23
N PHE A 45 -2.33 -18.69 0.52
CA PHE A 45 -3.79 -18.62 0.47
C PHE A 45 -4.35 -17.61 1.47
N ALA A 46 -3.81 -17.52 2.68
CA ALA A 46 -4.24 -16.51 3.64
C ALA A 46 -3.98 -15.08 3.15
N GLN A 47 -2.86 -14.84 2.45
CA GLN A 47 -2.49 -13.54 1.89
C GLN A 47 -3.34 -13.15 0.68
N HIS A 48 -3.67 -14.10 -0.21
CA HIS A 48 -4.32 -13.83 -1.49
C HIS A 48 -5.84 -14.10 -1.50
N ALA A 49 -6.34 -15.06 -0.71
CA ALA A 49 -7.73 -15.52 -0.75
C ALA A 49 -8.62 -14.95 0.36
N ASN A 50 -8.04 -14.50 1.48
CA ASN A 50 -8.80 -14.04 2.66
C ASN A 50 -9.08 -12.53 2.64
N VAL A 51 -9.45 -12.00 1.47
CA VAL A 51 -9.72 -10.57 1.27
C VAL A 51 -11.20 -10.30 1.53
N GLN A 52 -11.50 -9.61 2.64
CA GLN A 52 -12.85 -9.10 2.92
C GLN A 52 -13.13 -7.90 1.99
N LEU A 53 -14.20 -8.00 1.19
CA LEU A 53 -14.62 -6.99 0.22
C LEU A 53 -16.00 -6.44 0.60
N THR A 54 -16.20 -5.14 0.38
CA THR A 54 -17.52 -4.50 0.47
C THR A 54 -18.15 -4.35 -0.92
N SER A 55 -19.39 -3.85 -0.98
CA SER A 55 -20.06 -3.55 -2.26
C SER A 55 -19.19 -2.66 -3.16
N GLY A 56 -19.11 -3.00 -4.44
CA GLY A 56 -18.33 -2.27 -5.44
C GLY A 56 -16.81 -2.47 -5.38
N GLN A 57 -16.29 -3.23 -4.40
CA GLN A 57 -14.88 -3.58 -4.31
C GLN A 57 -14.53 -4.88 -5.03
N ILE A 58 -13.30 -4.97 -5.51
CA ILE A 58 -12.70 -6.17 -6.08
C ILE A 58 -11.35 -6.46 -5.41
N CYS A 59 -10.95 -7.73 -5.41
CA CYS A 59 -9.57 -8.12 -5.17
C CYS A 59 -8.85 -8.17 -6.53
N TYR A 60 -7.73 -7.46 -6.65
CA TYR A 60 -6.94 -7.39 -7.88
C TYR A 60 -5.48 -7.71 -7.61
N GLU A 61 -4.85 -8.50 -8.49
CA GLU A 61 -3.43 -8.81 -8.40
C GLU A 61 -2.62 -7.80 -9.22
N ALA A 62 -1.92 -6.90 -8.53
CA ALA A 62 -1.08 -5.88 -9.17
C ALA A 62 0.40 -6.13 -8.85
N VAL A 63 1.28 -5.54 -9.66
CA VAL A 63 2.73 -5.68 -9.42
C VAL A 63 3.14 -4.87 -8.20
N ALA A 64 3.98 -5.46 -7.34
CA ALA A 64 4.47 -4.80 -6.14
C ALA A 64 5.22 -3.51 -6.47
N ALA A 65 5.02 -2.46 -5.68
CA ALA A 65 5.60 -1.13 -5.93
C ALA A 65 7.14 -1.10 -5.88
N GLU A 66 7.74 -2.05 -5.18
CA GLU A 66 9.19 -2.21 -5.05
C GLU A 66 9.83 -3.04 -6.17
N GLU A 67 9.05 -3.68 -7.05
CA GLU A 67 9.62 -4.49 -8.12
C GLU A 67 10.35 -3.62 -9.16
N PRO A 68 11.60 -3.96 -9.52
CA PRO A 68 12.36 -3.21 -10.51
C PRO A 68 11.80 -3.37 -11.93
N ALA A 69 12.16 -2.42 -12.79
CA ALA A 69 11.86 -2.48 -14.22
C ALA A 69 12.61 -3.65 -14.89
N GLY A 70 12.09 -4.13 -16.02
CA GLY A 70 12.79 -5.10 -16.89
C GLY A 70 12.62 -6.57 -16.52
N LYS A 71 12.07 -6.91 -15.35
CA LYS A 71 11.64 -8.30 -15.08
C LYS A 71 10.39 -8.63 -15.88
N HIS A 72 10.36 -9.83 -16.45
CA HIS A 72 9.17 -10.36 -17.11
C HIS A 72 7.99 -10.38 -16.13
N ILE A 73 6.79 -9.93 -16.55
CA ILE A 73 5.62 -9.78 -15.68
C ILE A 73 5.26 -11.10 -14.97
N ALA A 74 5.41 -12.23 -15.66
CA ALA A 74 5.18 -13.54 -15.06
C ALA A 74 6.05 -13.81 -13.81
N LEU A 75 7.25 -13.22 -13.73
CA LEU A 75 8.20 -13.39 -12.65
C LEU A 75 8.21 -12.23 -11.64
N ALA A 76 7.55 -11.11 -11.94
CA ALA A 76 7.43 -9.99 -11.00
C ALA A 76 6.62 -10.41 -9.77
N LYS A 77 7.00 -9.93 -8.58
CA LYS A 77 6.18 -10.08 -7.37
C LYS A 77 4.84 -9.36 -7.55
N LYS A 78 3.76 -10.05 -7.20
CA LYS A 78 2.40 -9.50 -7.15
C LYS A 78 1.96 -9.28 -5.72
N VAL A 79 1.02 -8.36 -5.55
CA VAL A 79 0.33 -8.07 -4.30
C VAL A 79 -1.15 -8.01 -4.61
N SER A 80 -1.96 -8.69 -3.80
CA SER A 80 -3.41 -8.55 -3.80
C SER A 80 -3.77 -7.20 -3.21
N CYS A 81 -4.44 -6.35 -3.97
CA CYS A 81 -5.00 -5.09 -3.50
C CYS A 81 -6.52 -5.10 -3.58
N ARG A 82 -7.15 -4.45 -2.60
CA ARG A 82 -8.58 -4.14 -2.63
C ARG A 82 -8.78 -2.84 -3.39
N LEU A 83 -9.56 -2.90 -4.45
CA LEU A 83 -9.86 -1.74 -5.28
C LEU A 83 -11.36 -1.48 -5.29
N LYS A 84 -11.79 -0.26 -4.99
CA LYS A 84 -13.18 0.16 -5.09
C LYS A 84 -13.48 0.58 -6.53
N LEU A 85 -13.91 -0.39 -7.33
CA LEU A 85 -14.19 -0.18 -8.75
C LEU A 85 -15.44 0.70 -8.97
N ASN A 86 -16.48 0.48 -8.17
CA ASN A 86 -17.71 1.28 -8.19
C ASN A 86 -17.95 1.87 -6.80
N ASP A 87 -18.09 3.19 -6.74
CA ASP A 87 -18.48 3.90 -5.51
C ASP A 87 -19.76 4.68 -5.81
N ILE A 88 -20.93 4.07 -5.55
CA ILE A 88 -22.21 4.62 -6.02
C ILE A 88 -22.44 6.04 -5.49
N ASP A 89 -22.03 6.28 -4.24
CA ASP A 89 -22.25 7.55 -3.54
C ASP A 89 -21.53 8.72 -4.23
N THR A 90 -20.35 8.49 -4.80
CA THR A 90 -19.56 9.56 -5.47
C THR A 90 -19.61 9.47 -6.98
N ASP A 91 -19.66 8.26 -7.55
CA ASP A 91 -19.55 8.04 -8.99
C ASP A 91 -20.77 8.58 -9.76
N LEU A 92 -21.97 8.54 -9.17
CA LEU A 92 -23.18 9.03 -9.84
C LEU A 92 -23.19 10.55 -9.99
N GLU A 93 -22.74 11.28 -8.95
CA GLU A 93 -22.60 12.74 -9.00
C GLU A 93 -21.56 13.14 -10.05
N VAL A 94 -20.39 12.49 -10.03
CA VAL A 94 -19.34 12.76 -11.02
C VAL A 94 -19.79 12.42 -12.44
N LEU A 95 -20.57 11.35 -12.62
CA LEU A 95 -21.13 10.99 -13.92
C LEU A 95 -22.12 12.04 -14.43
N ALA A 96 -22.98 12.57 -13.56
CA ALA A 96 -23.95 13.59 -13.92
C ALA A 96 -23.25 14.90 -14.33
N ASP A 97 -22.23 15.32 -13.59
CA ASP A 97 -21.57 16.61 -13.78
C ASP A 97 -20.51 16.59 -14.90
N TYR A 98 -19.79 15.47 -15.06
CA TYR A 98 -18.60 15.40 -15.91
C TYR A 98 -18.64 14.28 -16.97
N GLY A 99 -19.74 13.52 -17.03
CA GLY A 99 -19.94 12.44 -17.99
C GLY A 99 -18.97 11.26 -17.84
N LEU A 100 -18.98 10.36 -18.81
CA LEU A 100 -18.18 9.11 -18.77
C LEU A 100 -16.66 9.36 -18.72
N ALA A 101 -16.19 10.45 -19.34
CA ALA A 101 -14.77 10.79 -19.30
C ALA A 101 -14.35 11.28 -17.91
N GLY A 102 -15.16 12.14 -17.28
CA GLY A 102 -14.94 12.60 -15.91
C GLY A 102 -14.99 11.45 -14.91
N LEU A 103 -16.02 10.59 -14.99
CA LEU A 103 -16.13 9.40 -14.16
C LEU A 103 -14.90 8.50 -14.29
N ARG A 104 -14.42 8.27 -15.52
CA ARG A 104 -13.25 7.44 -15.75
C ARG A 104 -11.99 8.04 -15.13
N ARG A 105 -11.78 9.35 -15.24
CA ARG A 105 -10.65 10.06 -14.60
C ARG A 105 -10.73 10.02 -13.08
N HIS A 106 -11.92 10.22 -12.52
CA HIS A 106 -12.18 10.09 -11.09
C HIS A 106 -11.82 8.67 -10.59
N ARG A 107 -12.23 7.64 -11.32
CA ARG A 107 -11.88 6.24 -11.01
C ARG A 107 -10.38 5.96 -11.18
N ILE A 108 -9.71 6.51 -12.18
CA ILE A 108 -8.25 6.36 -12.34
C ILE A 108 -7.53 6.87 -11.09
N LEU A 109 -7.89 8.06 -10.60
CA LEU A 109 -7.31 8.63 -9.38
C LEU A 109 -7.53 7.71 -8.18
N ARG A 110 -8.77 7.28 -7.94
CA ARG A 110 -9.12 6.36 -6.84
C ARG A 110 -8.34 5.04 -6.92
N LEU A 111 -8.37 4.36 -8.05
CA LEU A 111 -7.78 3.02 -8.20
C LEU A 111 -6.26 3.03 -8.09
N THR A 112 -5.59 3.99 -8.73
CA THR A 112 -4.12 4.10 -8.64
C THR A 112 -3.66 4.45 -7.23
N GLN A 113 -4.44 5.27 -6.53
CA GLN A 113 -4.21 5.61 -5.14
C GLN A 113 -4.37 4.42 -4.20
N GLU A 114 -5.50 3.70 -4.28
CA GLU A 114 -5.76 2.52 -3.44
C GLU A 114 -4.75 1.40 -3.68
N ALA A 115 -4.33 1.18 -4.93
CA ALA A 115 -3.25 0.23 -5.23
C ALA A 115 -1.94 0.66 -4.57
N TYR A 116 -1.57 1.94 -4.70
CA TYR A 116 -0.32 2.45 -4.16
C TYR A 116 -0.26 2.38 -2.63
N ASP A 117 -1.38 2.68 -1.97
CA ASP A 117 -1.53 2.56 -0.51
C ASP A 117 -1.37 1.13 0.01
N GLN A 118 -1.54 0.13 -0.87
CA GLN A 118 -1.38 -1.29 -0.60
C GLN A 118 -0.07 -1.84 -1.22
N ASP A 119 0.91 -0.96 -1.42
CA ASP A 119 2.24 -1.27 -1.98
C ASP A 119 2.19 -1.97 -3.36
N ALA A 120 1.20 -1.62 -4.17
CA ALA A 120 1.01 -2.14 -5.52
C ALA A 120 0.92 -1.00 -6.56
N LEU A 121 1.20 -1.33 -7.83
CA LEU A 121 1.15 -0.36 -8.93
C LEU A 121 0.32 -0.92 -10.09
N LEU A 122 -0.62 -0.10 -10.57
CA LEU A 122 -1.40 -0.40 -11.76
C LEU A 122 -0.68 0.12 -13.02
N SER A 123 -0.62 -0.72 -14.05
CA SER A 123 -0.21 -0.36 -15.40
C SER A 123 -1.37 0.29 -16.17
N TYR A 124 -1.09 0.80 -17.38
CA TYR A 124 -2.14 1.33 -18.25
C TYR A 124 -3.06 0.21 -18.75
N GLU A 125 -2.52 -0.99 -18.91
CA GLU A 125 -3.23 -2.21 -19.29
C GLU A 125 -4.18 -2.66 -18.18
N ASP A 126 -3.73 -2.65 -16.92
CA ASP A 126 -4.58 -2.94 -15.76
C ASP A 126 -5.78 -1.99 -15.71
N LEU A 127 -5.52 -0.67 -15.79
CA LEU A 127 -6.57 0.35 -15.77
C LEU A 127 -7.52 0.22 -16.97
N ALA A 128 -7.00 -0.14 -18.16
CA ALA A 128 -7.82 -0.34 -19.35
C ALA A 128 -8.80 -1.52 -19.18
N VAL A 129 -8.35 -2.63 -18.60
CA VAL A 129 -9.21 -3.78 -18.30
C VAL A 129 -10.24 -3.41 -17.23
N LEU A 130 -9.79 -2.82 -16.12
CA LEU A 130 -10.67 -2.44 -15.00
C LEU A 130 -11.76 -1.46 -15.43
N LEU A 131 -11.43 -0.49 -16.26
CA LEU A 131 -12.33 0.59 -16.67
C LEU A 131 -12.97 0.37 -18.04
N THR A 132 -12.85 -0.84 -18.60
CA THR A 132 -13.42 -1.23 -19.91
C THR A 132 -13.11 -0.19 -20.99
N SER A 133 -11.82 0.11 -21.16
CA SER A 133 -11.33 1.13 -22.09
C SER A 133 -10.04 0.63 -22.78
N SER A 134 -9.29 1.53 -23.41
CA SER A 134 -8.02 1.19 -24.07
C SER A 134 -6.82 1.83 -23.37
N PRO A 135 -5.62 1.22 -23.43
CA PRO A 135 -4.40 1.82 -22.88
C PRO A 135 -4.11 3.21 -23.46
N ALA A 136 -4.45 3.44 -24.73
CA ALA A 136 -4.34 4.74 -25.37
C ALA A 136 -5.25 5.80 -24.72
N THR A 137 -6.46 5.40 -24.30
CA THR A 137 -7.36 6.27 -23.56
C THR A 137 -6.90 6.51 -22.13
N MET A 138 -6.39 5.48 -21.44
CA MET A 138 -5.78 5.64 -20.12
C MET A 138 -4.62 6.64 -20.15
N LYS A 139 -3.73 6.53 -21.15
CA LYS A 139 -2.62 7.46 -21.36
C LYS A 139 -3.10 8.90 -21.57
N ARG A 140 -4.17 9.11 -22.35
CA ARG A 140 -4.77 10.43 -22.58
C ARG A 140 -5.38 11.02 -21.30
N ASP A 141 -6.15 10.22 -20.57
CA ASP A 141 -6.79 10.67 -19.33
C ASP A 141 -5.78 10.98 -18.23
N ILE A 142 -4.74 10.15 -18.07
CA ILE A 142 -3.67 10.39 -17.11
C ILE A 142 -2.87 11.63 -17.47
N ARG A 143 -2.66 11.90 -18.77
CA ARG A 143 -2.02 13.14 -19.20
C ARG A 143 -2.87 14.35 -18.85
N ALA A 144 -4.18 14.29 -19.06
CA ALA A 144 -5.09 15.38 -18.70
C ALA A 144 -5.09 15.61 -17.18
N LEU A 145 -5.22 14.56 -16.39
CA LEU A 145 -5.14 14.62 -14.93
C LEU A 145 -3.83 15.29 -14.45
N LYS A 146 -2.69 14.90 -15.02
CA LYS A 146 -1.40 15.52 -14.70
C LYS A 146 -1.33 17.01 -15.10
N GLN A 147 -1.96 17.40 -16.19
CA GLN A 147 -2.04 18.80 -16.62
C GLN A 147 -2.92 19.63 -15.67
N ASP A 148 -3.98 19.01 -15.14
CA ASP A 148 -4.85 19.61 -14.13
C ASP A 148 -4.19 19.62 -12.72
N GLY A 149 -2.94 19.18 -12.60
CA GLY A 149 -2.16 19.20 -11.37
C GLY A 149 -2.35 17.97 -10.48
N TYR A 150 -3.14 16.98 -10.89
CA TYR A 150 -3.30 15.74 -10.15
C TYR A 150 -2.09 14.84 -10.31
N PHE A 151 -1.67 14.28 -9.19
CA PHE A 151 -0.65 13.25 -9.20
C PHE A 151 -1.26 11.87 -9.44
N VAL A 152 -0.71 11.11 -10.40
CA VAL A 152 -1.17 9.75 -10.74
C VAL A 152 -0.01 8.77 -10.70
N MET A 153 -0.01 7.88 -9.71
CA MET A 153 1.03 6.89 -9.49
C MET A 153 0.72 5.58 -10.23
N THR A 154 1.16 5.49 -11.48
CA THR A 154 1.14 4.23 -12.24
C THR A 154 2.48 3.51 -12.18
N ARG A 155 2.51 2.24 -12.61
CA ARG A 155 3.76 1.48 -12.73
C ARG A 155 4.79 2.18 -13.61
N GLY A 156 4.37 2.70 -14.75
CA GLY A 156 5.24 3.49 -15.64
C GLY A 156 5.77 4.74 -14.94
N ALA A 157 4.89 5.52 -14.30
CA ALA A 157 5.28 6.73 -13.58
C ALA A 157 6.30 6.44 -12.47
N LYS A 158 6.15 5.34 -11.72
CA LYS A 158 7.10 4.98 -10.67
C LYS A 158 8.48 4.64 -11.22
N HIS A 159 8.55 3.93 -12.34
CA HIS A 159 9.83 3.62 -12.99
C HIS A 159 10.52 4.88 -13.55
N ASP A 160 9.74 5.84 -14.04
CA ASP A 160 10.26 7.09 -14.60
C ASP A 160 10.77 8.07 -13.52
N MET A 161 10.29 7.98 -12.27
CA MET A 161 10.69 8.87 -11.16
C MET A 161 12.13 8.65 -10.64
N GLY A 162 12.83 7.63 -11.14
CA GLY A 162 14.18 7.28 -10.70
C GLY A 162 14.26 6.76 -9.26
N PRO A 163 15.46 6.39 -8.79
CA PRO A 163 15.66 5.75 -7.48
C PRO A 163 15.55 6.71 -6.28
N GLY A 164 15.33 8.01 -6.48
CA GLY A 164 15.41 9.03 -5.42
C GLY A 164 14.10 9.58 -4.86
N LEU A 165 12.96 9.37 -5.52
CA LEU A 165 11.69 10.00 -5.13
C LEU A 165 10.60 8.95 -4.89
N SER A 166 10.06 8.88 -3.67
CA SER A 166 8.78 8.22 -3.42
C SER A 166 7.62 9.20 -3.40
N HIS A 167 6.45 8.69 -3.78
CA HIS A 167 5.18 9.43 -3.72
C HIS A 167 4.90 9.93 -2.30
N LYS A 168 5.24 9.11 -1.29
CA LYS A 168 5.08 9.44 0.13
C LYS A 168 5.93 10.66 0.49
N THR A 169 7.16 10.73 0.00
CA THR A 169 8.07 11.86 0.20
C THR A 169 7.52 13.16 -0.40
N GLN A 170 6.91 13.11 -1.59
CA GLN A 170 6.30 14.30 -2.22
C GLN A 170 5.09 14.84 -1.44
N ILE A 171 4.29 13.96 -0.84
CA ILE A 171 3.14 14.36 -0.01
C ILE A 171 3.64 15.02 1.28
N LEU A 172 4.66 14.44 1.91
CA LEU A 172 5.31 15.01 3.08
C LEU A 172 5.94 16.37 2.76
N GLU A 173 6.56 16.50 1.58
CA GLU A 173 7.12 17.76 1.10
C GLU A 173 6.03 18.85 0.96
N LEU A 174 4.85 18.53 0.43
CA LEU A 174 3.72 19.47 0.40
C LEU A 174 3.28 19.87 1.82
N TYR A 175 3.27 18.91 2.75
CA TYR A 175 3.00 19.23 4.16
C TYR A 175 4.06 20.19 4.72
N PHE A 176 5.36 19.96 4.52
CA PHE A 176 6.36 20.88 5.05
C PHE A 176 6.37 22.25 4.37
N LYS A 177 5.85 22.36 3.14
CA LYS A 177 5.61 23.63 2.42
C LYS A 177 4.37 24.40 2.85
N ALA A 178 3.81 24.07 4.01
CA ALA A 178 2.66 24.74 4.62
C ALA A 178 1.31 24.59 3.90
N TYR A 179 1.16 23.64 2.97
CA TYR A 179 -0.16 23.33 2.39
C TYR A 179 -1.09 22.72 3.46
N THR A 180 -2.36 23.10 3.43
CA THR A 180 -3.39 22.49 4.29
C THR A 180 -3.67 21.05 3.87
N PHE A 181 -4.24 20.24 4.77
CA PHE A 181 -4.64 18.88 4.42
C PHE A 181 -5.54 18.86 3.19
N THR A 182 -6.57 19.70 3.16
CA THR A 182 -7.50 19.82 2.02
C THR A 182 -6.78 20.13 0.70
N GLU A 183 -5.79 21.02 0.69
CA GLU A 183 -5.01 21.31 -0.53
C GLU A 183 -4.13 20.12 -0.96
N ILE A 184 -3.56 19.40 0.01
CA ILE A 184 -2.79 18.18 -0.26
C ILE A 184 -3.72 17.11 -0.83
N GLU A 185 -4.91 16.92 -0.26
CA GLU A 185 -5.91 15.99 -0.78
C GLU A 185 -6.30 16.34 -2.22
N GLN A 186 -6.57 17.62 -2.51
CA GLN A 186 -6.91 18.07 -3.86
C GLN A 186 -5.79 17.82 -4.88
N LYS A 187 -4.52 18.04 -4.49
CA LYS A 187 -3.37 17.89 -5.40
C LYS A 187 -2.96 16.43 -5.61
N THR A 188 -3.06 15.63 -4.55
CA THR A 188 -2.47 14.28 -4.53
C THR A 188 -3.52 13.17 -4.57
N ASN A 189 -4.79 13.51 -4.36
CA ASN A 189 -5.92 12.59 -4.20
C ASN A 189 -5.72 11.59 -3.03
N HIS A 190 -4.84 11.91 -2.08
CA HIS A 190 -4.73 11.16 -0.82
C HIS A 190 -5.74 11.71 0.16
N SER A 191 -6.48 10.84 0.83
CA SER A 191 -7.28 11.27 1.98
C SER A 191 -6.39 11.79 3.10
N GLU A 192 -6.93 12.65 3.95
CA GLU A 192 -6.30 13.18 5.15
C GLU A 192 -5.77 12.01 6.01
N ARG A 193 -6.53 10.92 6.11
CA ARG A 193 -6.12 9.69 6.79
C ARG A 193 -4.85 9.07 6.19
N ALA A 194 -4.69 9.07 4.88
CA ALA A 194 -3.49 8.58 4.22
C ALA A 194 -2.30 9.52 4.46
N VAL A 195 -2.52 10.84 4.42
CA VAL A 195 -1.51 11.85 4.76
C VAL A 195 -1.05 11.68 6.22
N TYR A 196 -1.96 11.52 7.18
CA TYR A 196 -1.63 11.24 8.58
C TYR A 196 -0.80 9.97 8.75
N ARG A 197 -1.12 8.91 8.01
CA ARG A 197 -0.33 7.66 8.05
C ARG A 197 1.12 7.94 7.64
N TYR A 198 1.34 8.70 6.57
CA TYR A 198 2.70 9.06 6.14
C TYR A 198 3.41 9.98 7.11
N LEU A 199 2.70 10.95 7.68
CA LEU A 199 3.24 11.82 8.73
C LEU A 199 3.67 11.00 9.94
N ARG A 200 2.84 10.07 10.41
CA ARG A 200 3.17 9.19 11.54
C ARG A 200 4.40 8.34 11.26
N ASP A 201 4.46 7.70 10.08
CA ASP A 201 5.60 6.87 9.68
C ASP A 201 6.89 7.71 9.58
N PHE A 202 6.79 8.94 9.06
CA PHE A 202 7.87 9.91 9.03
C PHE A 202 8.31 10.33 10.44
N THR A 203 7.36 10.74 11.30
CA THR A 203 7.63 11.19 12.69
C THR A 203 8.34 10.12 13.47
N GLN A 204 8.00 8.85 13.29
CA GLN A 204 8.71 7.74 13.93
C GLN A 204 10.21 7.73 13.56
N VAL A 205 10.53 7.86 12.26
CA VAL A 205 11.93 7.89 11.79
C VAL A 205 12.64 9.17 12.23
N ALA A 206 11.99 10.32 12.09
CA ALA A 206 12.53 11.63 12.48
C ALA A 206 12.85 11.68 13.98
N THR A 207 11.96 11.17 14.83
CA THR A 207 12.15 11.12 16.29
C THR A 207 13.34 10.24 16.67
N LEU A 208 13.43 9.03 16.09
CA LEU A 208 14.56 8.13 16.35
C LEU A 208 15.88 8.74 15.88
N HIS A 209 15.88 9.45 14.75
CA HIS A 209 17.06 10.16 14.28
C HIS A 209 17.46 11.32 15.20
N HIS A 210 16.49 12.12 15.64
CA HIS A 210 16.70 13.21 16.59
C HIS A 210 17.28 12.73 17.93
N GLN A 211 16.87 11.53 18.38
CA GLN A 211 17.42 10.87 19.57
C GLN A 211 18.83 10.26 19.37
N GLY A 212 19.41 10.37 18.17
CA GLY A 212 20.77 9.93 17.88
C GLY A 212 20.90 8.44 17.52
N PHE A 213 19.81 7.73 17.22
CA PHE A 213 19.90 6.34 16.80
C PHE A 213 20.56 6.23 15.41
N PRO A 214 21.55 5.33 15.23
CA PRO A 214 22.12 5.09 13.91
C PRO A 214 21.10 4.42 12.98
N ARG A 215 21.20 4.70 11.68
CA ARG A 215 20.27 4.23 10.63
C ARG A 215 19.96 2.73 10.68
N GLY A 216 20.95 1.89 10.99
CA GLY A 216 20.76 0.44 11.13
C GLY A 216 19.80 0.06 12.26
N GLN A 217 19.84 0.79 13.39
CA GLN A 217 18.93 0.60 14.51
C GLN A 217 17.53 1.16 14.20
N ILE A 218 17.46 2.34 13.56
CA ILE A 218 16.19 2.90 13.09
C ILE A 218 15.46 1.89 12.21
N ARG A 219 16.18 1.23 11.29
CA ARG A 219 15.62 0.18 10.44
C ARG A 219 15.07 -1.01 11.21
N LEU A 220 15.79 -1.46 12.24
CA LEU A 220 15.36 -2.58 13.07
C LEU A 220 14.07 -2.25 13.84
N ILE A 221 13.99 -1.04 14.39
CA ILE A 221 12.88 -0.57 15.25
C ILE A 221 11.63 -0.24 14.42
N SER A 222 11.81 0.48 13.31
CA SER A 222 10.70 0.95 12.48
C SER A 222 10.18 -0.11 11.50
N HIS A 223 10.96 -1.16 11.23
CA HIS A 223 10.70 -2.16 10.19
C HIS A 223 10.57 -1.58 8.77
N PHE A 224 10.94 -0.32 8.54
CA PHE A 224 10.93 0.29 7.22
C PHE A 224 12.14 -0.13 6.39
N SER A 225 12.03 0.02 5.07
CA SER A 225 13.15 -0.26 4.18
C SER A 225 14.26 0.78 4.37
N ASP A 226 15.52 0.36 4.17
CA ASP A 226 16.66 1.27 4.29
C ASP A 226 16.56 2.46 3.32
N ARG A 227 15.95 2.23 2.14
CA ARG A 227 15.65 3.29 1.18
C ARG A 227 14.68 4.32 1.75
N LEU A 228 13.53 3.89 2.30
CA LEU A 228 12.53 4.81 2.83
C LEU A 228 13.10 5.65 3.98
N ILE A 229 13.92 5.03 4.83
CA ILE A 229 14.62 5.73 5.92
C ILE A 229 15.53 6.82 5.35
N ARG A 230 16.30 6.55 4.29
CA ARG A 230 17.13 7.59 3.64
C ARG A 230 16.28 8.75 3.14
N GLU A 231 15.16 8.47 2.47
CA GLU A 231 14.26 9.50 1.95
C GLU A 231 13.68 10.37 3.08
N TYR A 232 13.28 9.77 4.21
CA TYR A 232 12.79 10.51 5.37
C TYR A 232 13.89 11.32 6.06
N LEU A 233 15.11 10.80 6.15
CA LEU A 233 16.22 11.55 6.72
C LEU A 233 16.61 12.76 5.84
N SER A 234 16.55 12.62 4.52
CA SER A 234 16.76 13.75 3.61
C SER A 234 15.70 14.84 3.80
N LEU A 235 14.42 14.46 3.91
CA LEU A 235 13.35 15.41 4.25
C LEU A 235 13.57 16.05 5.63
N TYR A 236 14.02 15.27 6.61
CA TYR A 236 14.33 15.78 7.93
C TYR A 236 15.40 16.86 7.88
N GLU A 237 16.53 16.58 7.23
CA GLU A 237 17.64 17.54 7.09
C GLU A 237 17.20 18.83 6.37
N GLU A 238 16.35 18.72 5.34
CA GLU A 238 15.84 19.85 4.56
C GLU A 238 14.87 20.74 5.36
N TYR A 239 13.96 20.13 6.12
CA TYR A 239 12.85 20.83 6.79
C TYR A 239 12.99 20.94 8.31
N GLN A 240 14.14 20.56 8.89
CA GLN A 240 14.36 20.56 10.36
C GLN A 240 14.12 21.91 11.05
N HIS A 241 14.18 23.01 10.31
CA HIS A 241 14.01 24.37 10.84
C HIS A 241 12.61 24.97 10.59
N THR A 242 11.66 24.16 10.11
CA THR A 242 10.27 24.62 9.89
C THR A 242 9.42 24.44 11.15
N ASP A 243 8.47 25.35 11.37
CA ASP A 243 7.53 25.27 12.51
C ASP A 243 6.79 23.93 12.55
N ARG A 244 6.34 23.45 11.37
CA ARG A 244 5.68 22.14 11.21
C ARG A 244 6.55 20.96 11.64
N MET A 245 7.87 21.04 11.49
CA MET A 245 8.76 19.99 12.00
C MET A 245 8.83 20.04 13.52
N THR A 246 8.96 21.24 14.09
CA THR A 246 9.01 21.43 15.54
C THR A 246 7.72 20.94 16.19
N GLU A 247 6.56 21.27 15.62
CA GLU A 247 5.24 20.76 16.03
C GLU A 247 5.13 19.23 15.97
N LEU A 248 5.69 18.60 14.93
CA LEU A 248 5.66 17.13 14.78
C LEU A 248 6.53 16.39 15.79
N LEU A 249 7.69 16.96 16.16
CA LEU A 249 8.61 16.36 17.13
C LEU A 249 8.25 16.68 18.59
N HIS A 250 7.59 17.80 18.81
CA HIS A 250 7.13 18.27 20.11
C HIS A 250 5.63 18.53 20.05
N PRO A 251 4.80 17.47 19.96
CA PRO A 251 3.37 17.66 20.05
C PRO A 251 3.07 18.31 21.41
N GLU A 252 2.46 19.50 21.40
CA GLU A 252 1.90 20.05 22.64
C GLU A 252 0.98 18.99 23.25
N PRO A 253 0.99 18.80 24.58
CA PRO A 253 0.06 17.89 25.21
C PRO A 253 -1.34 18.31 24.79
N MET A 254 -2.05 17.42 24.06
CA MET A 254 -3.45 17.61 23.73
C MET A 254 -4.16 17.94 25.04
N ASP A 255 -4.63 19.18 25.18
CA ASP A 255 -5.50 19.57 26.27
C ASP A 255 -6.65 18.56 26.25
N GLU A 256 -6.71 17.73 27.30
CA GLU A 256 -7.89 16.93 27.60
C GLU A 256 -9.02 17.93 27.75
N LYS A 257 -9.75 18.18 26.65
CA LYS A 257 -11.02 18.87 26.71
C LYS A 257 -11.88 18.06 27.67
N LYS A 258 -11.97 18.60 28.89
CA LYS A 258 -12.90 18.24 29.95
C LYS A 258 -14.17 17.68 29.34
N GLY A 259 -14.38 16.38 29.55
CA GLY A 259 -15.73 15.90 29.65
C GLY A 259 -16.36 16.64 30.82
N ASP A 260 -17.22 17.61 30.50
CA ASP A 260 -18.19 18.19 31.41
C ASP A 260 -19.18 19.03 30.57
N LEU A 261 -20.24 18.36 30.11
CA LEU A 261 -21.66 18.69 30.28
C LEU A 261 -22.53 17.89 29.29
#